data_AF-A0A3D4BM49-F1
#
_entry.id   AF-A0A3D4BM49-F1
#
_cell.length_a   1.000
_cell.length_b   1.000
_cell.length_c   1.000
_cell.angle_alpha   90.00
_cell.angle_beta   90.00
_cell.angle_gamma   90.00
#
_symmetry.space_group_name_H-M   'P 1'
#
loop_
_entity.id
_entity.type
_entity.pdbx_description
1 polymer ?
#
loop_
_entity_poly.entity_id
_entity_poly.type
_entity_poly.pdbx_seq_one_letter_code
_entity_poly.pdbx_strand_id
1 'polypeptide(L)'
;MDRKAINQAIKYLENENKKFTKIHYFVVTDADRIARPDDIAEAFSLEQNIEGVGVKIITVNNKRDIETDEGKFLHTIQYAIAGLERRKILRRTMNGRLSSMKNG
;
A
#
# COMPACT_ATOMS: atom_id res chain seq x y z
N MET A 1 7.22 -12.08 -0.13
CA MET A 1 7.97 -11.21 -1.05
C MET A 1 8.70 -10.19 -0.19
N ASP A 2 10.03 -10.15 -0.21
CA ASP A 2 10.83 -9.36 0.72
C ASP A 2 10.65 -7.85 0.47
N ARG A 3 9.92 -7.15 1.37
CA ARG A 3 9.56 -5.72 1.26
C ARG A 3 10.71 -4.83 1.73
N LYS A 4 11.93 -5.10 1.24
CA LYS A 4 13.18 -4.51 1.74
C LYS A 4 13.15 -2.98 1.79
N ALA A 5 12.61 -2.32 0.76
CA ALA A 5 12.56 -0.86 0.69
C ALA A 5 11.62 -0.23 1.74
N ILE A 6 10.41 -0.79 1.93
CA ILE A 6 9.48 -0.29 2.95
C ILE A 6 10.04 -0.54 4.35
N ASN A 7 10.58 -1.73 4.59
CA ASN A 7 11.17 -2.05 5.89
C ASN A 7 12.36 -1.13 6.22
N GLN A 8 13.16 -0.75 5.22
CA GLN A 8 14.21 0.25 5.37
C GLN A 8 13.64 1.65 5.66
N ALA A 9 12.57 2.05 4.97
CA ALA A 9 11.91 3.32 5.23
C ALA A 9 11.35 3.40 6.65
N ILE A 10 10.69 2.35 7.15
CA ILE A 10 10.16 2.29 8.53
C ILE A 10 11.31 2.41 9.54
N LYS A 11 12.40 1.64 9.37
CA LYS A 11 13.59 1.75 10.23
C LYS A 11 14.22 3.14 10.21
N TYR A 12 14.22 3.79 9.06
CA TYR A 12 14.71 5.17 8.94
C TYR A 12 13.83 6.12 9.77
N LEU A 13 12.49 6.03 9.64
CA LEU A 13 11.56 6.82 10.45
C LEU A 13 11.74 6.58 11.95
N GLU A 14 11.88 5.33 12.37
CA GLU A 14 12.11 4.95 13.78
C GLU A 14 13.36 5.61 14.35
N ASN A 15 14.43 5.74 13.55
CA ASN A 15 15.69 6.32 13.99
C ASN A 15 15.66 7.85 13.97
N GLU A 16 15.08 8.46 12.95
CA GLU A 16 14.99 9.91 12.85
C GLU A 16 13.99 10.50 13.84
N ASN A 17 12.83 9.88 14.07
CA ASN A 17 11.81 10.41 14.99
C ASN A 17 12.18 10.31 16.48
N LYS A 18 13.28 9.64 16.81
CA LYS A 18 13.92 9.68 18.14
C LYS A 18 14.76 10.94 18.36
N LYS A 19 15.06 11.71 17.31
CA LYS A 19 15.83 12.96 17.37
C LYS A 19 14.90 14.17 17.58
N PHE A 20 15.50 15.36 17.72
CA PHE A 20 14.77 16.61 17.92
C PHE A 20 13.93 17.01 16.69
N THR A 21 14.41 16.73 15.48
CA THR A 21 13.66 16.98 14.24
C THR A 21 12.81 15.76 13.91
N LYS A 22 11.49 15.93 13.91
CA LYS A 22 10.54 14.85 13.64
C LYS A 22 10.00 14.89 12.22
N ILE A 23 9.89 13.72 11.62
CA ILE A 23 9.17 13.50 10.38
C ILE A 23 7.71 13.29 10.75
N HIS A 24 6.81 14.06 10.13
CA HIS A 24 5.38 14.03 10.43
C HIS A 24 4.54 13.33 9.36
N TYR A 25 5.06 13.19 8.14
CA TYR A 25 4.28 12.73 7.00
C TYR A 25 5.01 11.63 6.23
N PHE A 26 4.28 10.60 5.86
CA PHE A 26 4.71 9.55 4.95
C PHE A 26 3.88 9.63 3.68
N VAL A 27 4.48 10.12 2.59
CA VAL A 27 3.75 10.43 1.36
C VAL A 27 3.85 9.26 0.38
N VAL A 28 2.71 8.81 -0.12
CA VAL A 28 2.59 7.78 -1.17
C VAL A 28 1.63 8.26 -2.25
N THR A 29 1.77 7.75 -3.49
CA THR A 29 0.84 8.16 -4.56
C THR A 29 -0.57 7.62 -4.31
N ASP A 30 -0.67 6.35 -3.94
CA ASP A 30 -1.91 5.61 -3.73
C ASP A 30 -1.73 4.62 -2.56
N ALA A 31 -2.81 4.25 -1.87
CA ALA A 31 -2.75 3.34 -0.73
C ALA A 31 -2.23 1.94 -1.12
N ASP A 32 -2.56 1.46 -2.32
CA ASP A 32 -2.10 0.17 -2.86
C ASP A 32 -0.58 0.12 -3.14
N ARG A 33 0.13 1.25 -3.00
CA ARG A 33 1.61 1.32 -3.04
C ARG A 33 2.28 0.98 -1.72
N ILE A 34 1.54 1.06 -0.61
CA ILE A 34 2.05 0.65 0.71
C ILE A 34 2.06 -0.87 0.79
N ALA A 35 0.97 -1.50 0.37
CA ALA A 35 0.87 -2.94 0.35
C ALA A 35 0.05 -3.43 -0.82
N ARG A 36 0.43 -4.61 -1.30
CA ARG A 36 -0.28 -5.25 -2.41
C ARG A 36 -1.66 -5.66 -1.92
N PRO A 37 -2.71 -5.43 -2.73
CA PRO A 37 -4.10 -5.70 -2.34
C PRO A 37 -4.45 -7.19 -2.23
N ASP A 38 -3.48 -8.07 -2.49
CA ASP A 38 -3.55 -9.52 -2.38
C ASP A 38 -3.76 -9.96 -0.92
N ASP A 39 -3.25 -9.16 0.04
CA ASP A 39 -3.39 -9.36 1.48
C ASP A 39 -3.71 -8.02 2.17
N ILE A 40 -5.02 -7.78 2.35
CA ILE A 40 -5.54 -6.55 2.97
C ILE A 40 -5.15 -6.47 4.46
N ALA A 41 -5.07 -7.61 5.15
CA ALA A 41 -4.67 -7.63 6.55
C ALA A 41 -3.21 -7.19 6.70
N GLU A 42 -2.31 -7.71 5.85
CA GLU A 42 -0.92 -7.29 5.81
C GLU A 42 -0.79 -5.80 5.45
N ALA A 43 -1.68 -5.27 4.60
CA ALA A 43 -1.73 -3.85 4.27
C ALA A 43 -2.04 -2.98 5.48
N PHE A 44 -3.10 -3.30 6.22
CA PHE A 44 -3.49 -2.55 7.41
C PHE A 44 -2.44 -2.67 8.52
N SER A 45 -1.83 -3.84 8.73
CA SER A 45 -0.73 -3.97 9.68
C SER A 45 0.47 -3.10 9.30
N LEU A 46 0.79 -2.96 8.01
CA LEU A 46 1.86 -2.08 7.56
C LEU A 46 1.54 -0.60 7.80
N GLU A 47 0.31 -0.19 7.49
CA GLU A 47 -0.16 1.18 7.74
C GLU A 47 -0.07 1.52 9.23
N GLN A 48 -0.54 0.61 10.10
CA GLN A 48 -0.44 0.77 11.55
C GLN A 48 1.01 0.85 12.04
N ASN A 49 1.91 0.03 11.49
CA ASN A 49 3.33 0.08 11.85
C ASN A 49 3.97 1.42 11.45
N ILE A 50 3.63 1.94 10.27
CA ILE A 50 4.09 3.26 9.80
C ILE A 50 3.50 4.36 10.70
N GLU A 51 2.19 4.36 10.95
CA GLU A 51 1.57 5.38 11.80
C GLU A 51 2.03 5.31 13.26
N GLY A 52 2.37 4.10 13.73
CA GLY A 52 2.95 3.84 15.05
C GLY A 52 4.30 4.52 15.29
N VAL A 53 5.04 4.90 14.24
CA VAL A 53 6.26 5.73 14.38
C VAL A 53 5.98 7.24 14.51
N GLY A 54 4.72 7.63 14.58
CA GLY A 54 4.30 9.02 14.76
C GLY A 54 4.23 9.82 13.46
N VAL A 55 4.10 9.15 12.31
CA VAL A 55 3.86 9.80 11.01
C VAL A 55 2.42 9.60 10.55
N LYS A 56 1.86 10.59 9.85
CA LYS A 56 0.59 10.47 9.15
C LYS A 56 0.83 10.07 7.70
N ILE A 57 0.18 9.01 7.24
CA ILE A 57 0.24 8.60 5.83
C ILE A 57 -0.61 9.55 5.00
N ILE A 58 -0.02 10.12 3.95
CA ILE A 58 -0.71 10.99 2.98
C ILE A 58 -0.66 10.32 1.60
N THR A 59 -1.82 10.18 0.99
CA THR A 59 -2.00 9.71 -0.39
C THR A 59 -2.19 10.91 -1.33
N VAL A 60 -1.49 10.92 -2.46
CA VAL A 60 -1.53 12.04 -3.43
C VAL A 60 -2.78 11.98 -4.30
N ASN A 61 -3.10 10.83 -4.88
CA ASN A 61 -4.15 10.70 -5.90
C ASN A 61 -5.54 10.51 -5.31
N ASN A 62 -5.63 9.87 -4.14
CA ASN A 62 -6.88 9.56 -3.47
C ASN A 62 -6.87 10.23 -2.10
N LYS A 63 -7.94 10.91 -1.70
CA LYS A 63 -8.05 11.35 -0.30
C LYS A 63 -8.33 10.12 0.56
N ARG A 64 -7.35 9.75 1.39
CA ARG A 64 -7.53 8.77 2.45
C ARG A 64 -8.19 9.46 3.64
N ASP A 65 -9.42 9.09 3.94
CA ASP A 65 -10.07 9.39 5.22
C ASP A 65 -10.06 8.10 6.04
N ILE A 66 -9.35 8.11 7.17
CA ILE A 66 -9.30 7.00 8.14
C ILE A 66 -9.75 7.45 9.53
N GLU A 67 -10.17 8.70 9.67
CA GLU A 67 -10.57 9.27 10.95
C GLU A 67 -12.04 8.96 11.25
N THR A 68 -12.87 8.88 10.19
CA THR A 68 -14.28 8.47 10.27
C THR A 68 -14.47 6.97 10.03
N ASP A 69 -15.56 6.40 10.55
CA ASP A 69 -15.88 4.99 10.31
C ASP A 69 -16.29 4.75 8.85
N GLU A 70 -16.98 5.72 8.23
CA GLU A 70 -17.28 5.75 6.80
C GLU A 70 -16.00 5.78 5.96
N GLY A 71 -15.00 6.58 6.36
CA GLY A 71 -13.70 6.66 5.71
C GLY A 71 -12.96 5.32 5.76
N LYS A 72 -12.88 4.68 6.93
CA LYS A 72 -12.27 3.35 7.09
C LYS A 72 -12.97 2.28 6.23
N PHE A 73 -14.30 2.34 6.15
CA PHE A 73 -15.07 1.44 5.29
C PHE A 73 -14.74 1.66 3.80
N LEU A 74 -14.72 2.91 3.34
CA LEU A 74 -14.34 3.25 1.97
C LEU A 74 -12.89 2.82 1.66
N HIS A 75 -11.97 3.01 2.59
CA HIS A 75 -10.57 2.57 2.47
C HIS A 75 -10.47 1.05 2.29
N THR A 76 -11.28 0.29 3.03
CA THR A 76 -11.37 -1.17 2.87
C THR A 76 -11.89 -1.58 1.49
N ILE A 77 -12.92 -0.90 0.99
CA ILE A 77 -13.45 -1.13 -0.37
C ILE A 77 -12.39 -0.82 -1.44
N GLN A 78 -11.62 0.26 -1.27
CA GLN A 78 -10.56 0.63 -2.22
C GLN A 78 -9.51 -0.48 -2.35
N TYR A 79 -9.07 -1.06 -1.24
CA TYR A 79 -8.16 -2.22 -1.27
C TYR A 79 -8.78 -3.44 -1.98
N ALA A 80 -10.07 -3.72 -1.74
CA ALA A 80 -10.76 -4.82 -2.41
C ALA A 80 -10.86 -4.60 -3.94
N ILE A 81 -11.14 -3.36 -4.37
CA ILE A 81 -11.17 -2.97 -5.79
C ILE A 81 -9.79 -3.14 -6.43
N ALA A 82 -8.74 -2.61 -5.81
CA ALA A 82 -7.37 -2.75 -6.31
C ALA A 82 -6.97 -4.23 -6.46
N GLY A 83 -7.43 -5.09 -5.53
CA GLY A 83 -7.22 -6.54 -5.60
C GLY A 83 -7.91 -7.19 -6.79
N LEU A 84 -9.14 -6.77 -7.09
CA LEU A 84 -9.88 -7.22 -8.27
C LEU A 84 -9.21 -6.78 -9.58
N GLU A 85 -8.78 -5.53 -9.68
CA GLU A 85 -8.09 -5.00 -10.87
C GLU A 85 -6.80 -5.74 -11.15
N ARG A 86 -6.01 -5.99 -10.11
CA ARG A 86 -4.78 -6.77 -10.22
C ARG A 86 -5.03 -8.19 -10.72
N ARG A 87 -6.06 -8.88 -10.21
CA ARG A 87 -6.45 -10.21 -10.72
C ARG A 87 -6.82 -10.16 -12.20
N LYS A 88 -7.53 -9.12 -12.66
CA LYS A 88 -7.85 -8.92 -14.08
C LYS A 88 -6.58 -8.74 -14.93
N ILE A 89 -5.62 -7.92 -14.46
CA ILE A 89 -4.34 -7.72 -15.15
C ILE A 89 -3.58 -9.04 -15.27
N LEU A 90 -3.41 -9.79 -14.17
CA LEU A 90 -2.73 -11.08 -14.18
C LEU A 90 -3.37 -12.06 -15.17
N ARG A 91 -4.71 -12.13 -15.21
CA ARG A 91 -5.42 -12.99 -16.15
C ARG A 91 -5.15 -12.60 -17.61
N ARG A 92 -5.12 -11.29 -17.91
CA ARG A 92 -4.78 -10.78 -19.25
C ARG A 92 -3.35 -11.14 -19.64
N THR A 93 -2.39 -10.95 -18.74
CA THR A 93 -0.97 -11.30 -18.97
C THR A 93 -0.79 -12.79 -19.23
N MET A 94 -1.44 -13.65 -18.43
CA MET A 94 -1.38 -15.10 -18.61
C MET A 94 -1.95 -15.54 -19.95
N ASN A 95 -3.10 -14.99 -20.35
CA ASN A 95 -3.71 -15.28 -21.65
C ASN A 95 -2.81 -14.83 -22.81
N GLY A 96 -2.20 -13.64 -22.71
CA GLY A 96 -1.24 -13.14 -23.70
C GLY A 96 -0.03 -14.06 -23.85
N ARG A 97 0.53 -14.54 -22.73
CA ARG A 97 1.64 -15.49 -22.73
C ARG A 97 1.26 -16.83 -23.37
N LEU A 98 0.09 -17.38 -23.03
CA LEU A 98 -0.43 -18.60 -23.64
C LEU A 98 -0.65 -18.46 -25.15
N SER A 99 -1.19 -17.33 -25.60
CA SER A 99 -1.37 -17.05 -27.03
C SER A 99 -0.03 -16.95 -27.76
N SER A 100 0.97 -16.31 -27.16
CA SER A 100 2.31 -16.21 -27.75
C SER A 100 2.99 -17.58 -27.85
N MET A 101 2.80 -18.47 -26.87
CA MET A 101 3.33 -19.83 -26.91
C MET A 101 2.65 -20.73 -27.95
N LYS A 102 1.40 -20.41 -28.34
CA LYS A 102 0.67 -21.15 -29.39
C LYS A 102 0.99 -20.65 -30.79
N ASN A 103 1.39 -19.39 -30.94
CA ASN A 103 1.54 -18.71 -32.23
C ASN A 103 3.00 -18.41 -32.61
N GLY A 104 3.96 -18.79 -31.76
CA GLY A 104 5.40 -18.77 -32.05
C GLY A 104 5.95 -20.18 -32.07
#